data_AF-A0AAT9HA83-F1
#
_entry.id   AF-A0AAT9HA83-F1
#
_cell.length_a   1.000
_cell.length_b   1.000
_cell.length_c   1.000
_cell.angle_alpha   90.00
_cell.angle_beta   90.00
_cell.angle_gamma   90.00
#
_symmetry.space_group_name_H-M   'P 1'
#
loop_
_entity.id
_entity.type
_entity.pdbx_description
1 polymer ?
#
loop_
_entity_poly.entity_id
_entity_poly.type
_entity_poly.pdbx_seq_one_letter_code
_entity_poly.pdbx_strand_id
1 'polypeptide(L)'
;MAQPDIQELNQRAARLRSLADHIDSLVDTAKNHSATGMKSWAGPNADEVRGKLKGWQTKCGTVAKALRDEAQQCTQDAKDLQDKKK
;
A
#
# COMPACT_ATOMS: atom_id res chain seq x y z
N MET A 1 -19.26 26.90 -5.50
CA MET A 1 -18.50 26.35 -6.65
C MET A 1 -17.67 25.18 -6.13
N ALA A 2 -17.80 23.99 -6.70
CA ALA A 2 -16.93 22.86 -6.34
C ALA A 2 -15.48 23.27 -6.65
N GLN A 3 -14.61 23.21 -5.64
CA GLN A 3 -13.24 23.69 -5.77
C GLN A 3 -12.38 22.60 -6.44
N PRO A 4 -11.82 22.86 -7.62
CA PRO A 4 -11.04 21.85 -8.35
C PRO A 4 -9.84 21.36 -7.55
N ASP A 5 -9.21 22.21 -6.73
CA ASP A 5 -8.05 21.86 -5.89
C ASP A 5 -8.38 20.82 -4.80
N ILE A 6 -9.51 21.00 -4.10
CA ILE A 6 -9.98 20.07 -3.06
C ILE A 6 -10.38 18.73 -3.70
N GLN A 7 -10.96 18.78 -4.90
CA GLN A 7 -11.34 17.60 -5.65
C GLN A 7 -10.11 16.83 -6.16
N GLU A 8 -9.07 17.53 -6.62
CA GLU A 8 -7.81 16.95 -7.06
C GLU A 8 -7.06 16.28 -5.90
N LEU A 9 -6.95 16.95 -4.74
CA LEU A 9 -6.32 16.37 -3.55
C LEU A 9 -7.03 15.10 -3.07
N ASN A 10 -8.37 15.10 -3.07
CA ASN A 10 -9.15 13.91 -2.73
C ASN A 10 -8.98 12.78 -3.75
N GLN A 11 -8.93 13.09 -5.05
CA GLN A 11 -8.65 12.10 -6.09
C GLN A 11 -7.25 11.51 -5.97
N ARG A 12 -6.24 12.34 -5.70
CA ARG A 12 -4.86 11.91 -5.47
C ARG A 12 -4.77 10.99 -4.27
N ALA A 13 -5.41 11.35 -3.15
CA ALA A 13 -5.49 10.50 -1.96
C ALA A 13 -6.17 9.16 -2.25
N ALA A 14 -7.25 9.13 -3.05
CA ALA A 14 -7.92 7.90 -3.44
C ALA A 14 -7.02 6.98 -4.29
N ARG A 15 -6.27 7.54 -5.26
CA ARG A 15 -5.32 6.79 -6.08
C ARG A 15 -4.17 6.22 -5.25
N LEU A 16 -3.64 6.99 -4.29
CA LEU A 16 -2.57 6.54 -3.39
C LEU A 16 -3.03 5.38 -2.49
N ARG A 17 -4.27 5.45 -1.96
CA ARG A 17 -4.87 4.32 -1.20
C ARG A 17 -5.03 3.08 -2.07
N SER A 18 -5.59 3.25 -3.27
CA SER A 18 -5.79 2.16 -4.22
C SER A 18 -4.46 1.47 -4.59
N LEU A 19 -3.39 2.24 -4.81
CA LEU A 19 -2.05 1.70 -5.04
C LEU A 19 -1.52 0.93 -3.83
N ALA A 20 -1.70 1.47 -2.61
CA ALA A 20 -1.30 0.80 -1.38
C ALA A 20 -2.01 -0.55 -1.20
N ASP A 21 -3.32 -0.60 -1.44
CA ASP A 21 -4.10 -1.84 -1.35
C ASP A 21 -3.70 -2.86 -2.42
N HIS A 22 -3.35 -2.40 -3.62
CA HIS A 22 -2.88 -3.28 -4.69
C HIS A 22 -1.52 -3.92 -4.37
N ILE A 23 -0.60 -3.14 -3.77
CA ILE A 23 0.68 -3.63 -3.28
C ILE A 23 0.47 -4.68 -2.18
N ASP A 24 -0.44 -4.43 -1.24
CA ASP A 24 -0.76 -5.36 -0.16
C ASP A 24 -1.28 -6.71 -0.71
N SER A 25 -2.20 -6.64 -1.67
CA SER A 25 -2.80 -7.83 -2.32
C SER A 25 -1.77 -8.68 -3.08
N LEU A 26 -0.85 -8.06 -3.82
CA LEU A 26 0.21 -8.77 -4.54
C LEU A 26 1.14 -9.51 -3.58
N VAL A 27 1.47 -8.88 -2.46
CA VAL A 27 2.33 -9.45 -1.41
C VAL A 27 1.65 -10.64 -0.73
N ASP A 28 0.39 -10.48 -0.35
CA ASP A 28 -0.37 -11.54 0.28
C ASP A 28 -0.52 -12.75 -0.64
N THR A 29 -0.79 -12.51 -1.93
CA THR A 29 -0.87 -13.56 -2.95
C THR A 29 0.43 -14.36 -3.05
N ALA A 30 1.59 -13.68 -3.14
CA ALA A 30 2.89 -14.34 -3.23
C ALA A 30 3.23 -15.13 -1.96
N LYS A 31 2.92 -14.57 -0.78
CA LYS A 31 3.09 -15.24 0.51
C LYS A 31 2.22 -16.50 0.58
N ASN A 32 0.94 -16.39 0.24
CA ASN A 32 0.00 -17.52 0.30
C ASN A 32 0.40 -18.61 -0.70
N HIS A 33 0.83 -18.24 -1.90
CA HIS A 33 1.35 -19.20 -2.87
C HIS A 33 2.59 -19.94 -2.34
N SER A 34 3.53 -19.23 -1.72
CA SER A 34 4.72 -19.84 -1.13
C SER A 34 4.44 -20.67 0.13
N ALA A 35 3.50 -20.26 0.98
CA ALA A 35 3.13 -21.01 2.17
C ALA A 35 2.30 -22.27 1.84
N THR A 36 1.44 -22.19 0.81
CA THR A 36 0.43 -23.22 0.53
C THR A 36 0.82 -24.13 -0.64
N GLY A 37 1.36 -23.57 -1.72
CA GLY A 37 1.73 -24.30 -2.93
C GLY A 37 3.08 -25.03 -2.81
N MET A 38 3.94 -24.59 -1.89
CA MET A 38 5.29 -25.14 -1.72
C MET A 38 5.42 -26.02 -0.48
N LYS A 39 4.34 -26.70 -0.05
CA LYS A 39 4.37 -27.62 1.10
C LYS A 39 5.31 -28.82 0.92
N SER A 40 5.46 -29.31 -0.31
CA SER A 40 6.43 -30.37 -0.64
C SER A 40 7.82 -29.83 -0.99
N TRP A 41 7.99 -28.51 -1.09
CA TRP A 41 9.29 -27.91 -1.38
C TRP A 41 10.01 -27.62 -0.06
N ALA A 42 11.00 -28.46 0.25
CA ALA A 42 11.81 -28.39 1.45
C ALA A 42 13.29 -28.34 1.10
N GLY A 43 14.10 -27.74 1.99
CA GLY A 43 15.54 -27.61 1.83
C GLY A 43 16.00 -26.14 1.79
N PRO A 44 17.32 -25.92 1.88
CA PRO A 44 17.91 -24.60 2.09
C PRO A 44 17.51 -23.56 1.02
N ASN A 45 17.32 -23.98 -0.23
CA ASN A 45 16.86 -23.10 -1.31
C ASN A 45 15.40 -22.64 -1.11
N ALA A 46 14.53 -23.51 -0.58
CA ALA A 46 13.15 -23.17 -0.29
C ALA A 46 13.08 -22.17 0.88
N ASP A 47 13.91 -22.37 1.91
CA ASP A 47 14.04 -21.44 3.04
C ASP A 47 14.58 -20.08 2.61
N GLU A 48 15.57 -20.04 1.70
CA GLU A 48 16.09 -18.78 1.15
C GLU A 48 15.01 -18.01 0.39
N VAL A 49 14.23 -18.69 -0.45
CA VAL A 49 13.14 -18.05 -1.21
C VAL A 49 12.02 -17.58 -0.29
N ARG A 50 11.63 -18.35 0.73
CA ARG A 50 10.68 -17.91 1.76
C ARG A 50 11.21 -16.69 2.53
N GLY A 51 12.50 -16.67 2.85
CA GLY A 51 13.16 -15.53 3.49
C GLY A 51 13.11 -14.27 2.63
N LYS A 52 13.42 -14.40 1.33
CA LYS A 52 13.32 -13.30 0.35
C LYS A 52 11.89 -12.78 0.22
N LEU A 53 10.89 -13.67 0.14
CA LEU A 53 9.47 -13.28 0.08
C LEU A 53 9.02 -12.55 1.34
N LYS A 54 9.46 -13.00 2.52
CA LYS A 54 9.18 -12.31 3.79
C LYS A 54 9.83 -10.92 3.86
N GLY A 55 11.06 -10.80 3.35
CA GLY A 55 11.74 -9.50 3.21
C GLY A 55 11.01 -8.57 2.24
N TRP A 56 10.53 -9.11 1.12
CA TRP A 56 9.72 -8.37 0.15
C TRP A 56 8.39 -7.91 0.76
N GLN A 57 7.70 -8.78 1.50
CA GLN A 57 6.48 -8.41 2.25
C GLN A 57 6.72 -7.21 3.17
N THR A 58 7.81 -7.24 3.93
CA THR A 58 8.15 -6.16 4.86
C THR A 58 8.35 -4.83 4.13
N LYS A 59 9.12 -4.85 3.02
CA LYS A 59 9.37 -3.64 2.21
C LYS A 59 8.09 -3.09 1.60
N CYS A 60 7.26 -3.95 1.02
CA CYS A 60 5.99 -3.55 0.44
C CYS A 60 5.01 -3.01 1.48
N GLY A 61 4.96 -3.61 2.69
CA GLY A 61 4.18 -3.07 3.80
C GLY A 61 4.62 -1.67 4.21
N THR A 62 5.93 -1.41 4.25
CA THR A 62 6.47 -0.06 4.50
C THR A 62 6.06 0.94 3.41
N VAL A 63 6.15 0.55 2.13
CA VAL A 63 5.73 1.41 1.02
C VAL A 63 4.23 1.68 1.05
N ALA A 64 3.41 0.64 1.26
CA ALA A 64 1.96 0.78 1.37
C ALA A 64 1.58 1.69 2.55
N LYS A 65 2.28 1.60 3.68
CA LYS A 65 2.10 2.52 4.80
C LYS A 65 2.45 3.96 4.43
N ALA A 66 3.61 4.19 3.83
CA ALA A 66 4.02 5.52 3.38
C ALA A 66 3.00 6.15 2.40
N LEU A 67 2.48 5.35 1.46
CA LEU A 67 1.43 5.79 0.54
C LEU A 67 0.11 6.16 1.26
N ARG A 68 -0.25 5.42 2.31
CA ARG A 68 -1.44 5.72 3.13
C ARG A 68 -1.26 6.98 3.97
N ASP A 69 -0.08 7.19 4.56
CA ASP A 69 0.29 8.42 5.26
C ASP A 69 0.21 9.63 4.32
N GLU A 70 0.81 9.56 3.13
CA GLU A 70 0.73 10.62 2.11
C GLU A 70 -0.73 10.91 1.69
N ALA A 71 -1.54 9.86 1.53
CA ALA A 71 -2.96 10.01 1.21
C ALA A 71 -3.74 10.68 2.36
N GLN A 72 -3.41 10.37 3.60
CA GLN A 72 -3.99 11.02 4.78
C GLN A 72 -3.60 12.50 4.83
N GLN A 73 -2.33 12.82 4.59
CA GLN A 73 -1.85 14.20 4.53
C GLN A 73 -2.59 14.98 3.44
N CYS A 74 -2.72 14.45 2.22
CA CYS A 74 -3.49 15.08 1.14
C CYS A 74 -4.96 15.33 1.54
N THR A 75 -5.57 14.39 2.27
CA THR A 75 -6.96 14.54 2.73
C THR A 75 -7.07 15.62 3.81
N GLN A 76 -6.08 15.72 4.70
CA GLN A 76 -6.04 16.72 5.76
C GLN A 76 -5.79 18.13 5.21
N ASP A 77 -4.90 18.26 4.22
CA ASP A 77 -4.66 19.51 3.50
C ASP A 77 -5.94 20.01 2.83
N ALA A 78 -6.67 19.11 2.16
CA ALA A 78 -7.96 19.43 1.55
C ALA A 78 -9.00 19.93 2.58
N LYS A 79 -9.00 19.40 3.80
CA LYS A 79 -9.87 19.84 4.89
C LYS A 79 -9.45 21.21 5.45
N ASP A 80 -8.16 21.43 5.70
CA ASP A 80 -7.63 22.72 6.15
C ASP A 80 -7.97 23.85 5.15
N LEU A 81 -7.81 23.55 3.86
CA LEU A 81 -8.11 24.47 2.77
C LEU A 81 -9.61 24.76 2.64
N GLN A 82 -10.46 23.81 3.02
CA GLN A 82 -11.90 24.00 3.12
C GLN A 82 -12.29 24.86 4.34
N ASP A 83 -11.63 24.68 5.48
CA ASP A 83 -11.90 25.39 6.74
C ASP A 83 -11.41 26.83 6.71
N LYS A 84 -10.18 27.10 6.21
CA LYS A 84 -9.64 28.45 6.01
C LYS A 84 -10.46 29.34 5.08
N LYS A 85 -11.28 28.75 4.21
CA LYS A 85 -12.13 29.47 3.26
C LYS A 85 -13.55 29.69 3.78
N LYS A 86 -13.87 29.21 4.98
CA LYS A 86 -15.17 29.35 5.64
C LYS A 86 -15.18 30.55 6.58
#